data_AF-A0A4V1S9J3-F1
#
_entry.id   AF-A0A4V1S9J3-F1
#
_cell.length_a   1.000
_cell.length_b   1.000
_cell.length_c   1.000
_cell.angle_alpha   90.00
_cell.angle_beta   90.00
_cell.angle_gamma   90.00
#
_symmetry.space_group_name_H-M   'P 1'
#
loop_
_entity.id
_entity.type
_entity.pdbx_description
1 polymer ?
#
loop_
_entity_poly.entity_id
_entity_poly.type
_entity_poly.pdbx_seq_one_letter_code
_entity_poly.pdbx_strand_id
1 'polypeptide(L)'
;MKLLILSRNPQLYSTDALVKAAEKRGHEVRVVDYLRCYMNITSRKPRIYVDGEELQADAVIPRIAARHTFYGNAVVRQFEMMNVFTLNDSVAIARSRDKLRSMQILAKRGVGLPVTGFAHHTDATGKLIEMCGGAPLVIKLLEGIEQSSKKDVAGGIIEFIERTLTNPAKASKSGDK
;
A
#
# COMPACT_ATOMS: atom_id res chain seq x y z
N MET A 1 16.44 15.67 -19.61
CA MET A 1 16.55 14.77 -18.44
C MET A 1 16.15 13.37 -18.86
N LYS A 2 16.80 12.37 -18.30
CA LYS A 2 16.48 10.95 -18.44
C LYS A 2 15.60 10.51 -17.27
N LEU A 3 14.36 10.16 -17.57
CA LEU A 3 13.33 9.77 -16.61
C LEU A 3 13.06 8.28 -16.71
N LEU A 4 13.03 7.60 -15.57
CA LEU A 4 12.53 6.21 -15.51
C LEU A 4 11.16 6.18 -14.84
N ILE A 5 10.23 5.45 -15.45
CA ILE A 5 8.93 5.16 -14.84
C ILE A 5 8.95 3.70 -14.39
N LEU A 6 8.97 3.46 -13.08
CA LEU A 6 8.95 2.10 -12.55
C LEU A 6 7.52 1.57 -12.56
N SER A 7 7.18 0.74 -13.56
CA SER A 7 5.83 0.21 -13.74
C SER A 7 5.87 -1.21 -14.30
N ARG A 8 4.96 -2.07 -13.83
CA ARG A 8 4.81 -3.45 -14.32
C ARG A 8 4.23 -3.53 -15.73
N ASN A 9 3.46 -2.51 -16.12
CA ASN A 9 2.69 -2.53 -17.35
C ASN A 9 2.76 -1.13 -18.02
N PRO A 10 3.51 -1.01 -19.13
CA PRO A 10 3.62 0.24 -19.87
C PRO A 10 2.31 0.62 -20.59
N GLN A 11 1.44 -0.35 -20.90
CA GLN A 11 0.16 -0.13 -21.58
C GLN A 11 -0.94 0.44 -20.66
N LEU A 12 -0.72 0.57 -19.35
CA LEU A 12 -1.69 1.22 -18.46
C LEU A 12 -1.84 2.69 -18.83
N TYR A 13 -3.08 3.16 -18.92
CA TYR A 13 -3.41 4.56 -19.21
C TYR A 13 -2.58 5.56 -18.40
N SER A 14 -2.45 5.35 -17.08
CA SER A 14 -1.66 6.25 -16.23
C SER A 14 -0.17 6.26 -16.57
N THR A 15 0.38 5.14 -17.01
CA THR A 15 1.80 5.03 -17.39
C THR A 15 2.00 5.75 -18.73
N ASP A 16 1.17 5.44 -19.71
CA ASP A 16 1.18 6.07 -21.03
C ASP A 16 1.01 7.60 -20.96
N ALA A 17 0.09 8.08 -20.11
CA ALA A 17 -0.11 9.52 -19.88
C ALA A 17 1.14 10.21 -19.31
N LEU A 18 1.87 9.55 -18.40
CA LEU A 18 3.12 10.08 -17.85
C LEU A 18 4.22 10.12 -18.90
N VAL A 19 4.35 9.07 -19.73
CA VAL A 19 5.30 9.01 -20.85
C VAL A 19 5.05 10.19 -21.80
N LYS A 20 3.83 10.32 -22.32
CA LYS A 20 3.44 11.39 -23.24
C LYS A 20 3.67 12.79 -22.66
N ALA A 21 3.34 12.99 -21.38
CA ALA A 21 3.53 14.27 -20.72
C ALA A 21 5.02 14.65 -20.58
N ALA A 22 5.88 13.67 -20.32
CA ALA A 22 7.32 13.87 -20.18
C ALA A 22 8.00 14.05 -21.55
N GLU A 23 7.62 13.28 -22.57
CA GLU A 23 8.07 13.45 -23.95
C GLU A 23 7.71 14.83 -24.51
N LYS A 24 6.47 15.30 -24.27
CA LYS A 24 6.02 16.65 -24.64
C LYS A 24 6.87 17.77 -24.02
N ARG A 25 7.53 17.50 -22.90
CA ARG A 25 8.44 18.43 -22.22
C ARG A 25 9.90 18.24 -22.63
N GLY A 26 10.19 17.39 -23.63
CA GLY A 26 11.53 17.14 -24.14
C GLY A 26 12.40 16.28 -23.21
N HIS A 27 11.79 15.39 -22.42
CA HIS A 27 12.53 14.44 -21.59
C HIS A 27 12.67 13.09 -22.30
N GLU A 28 13.80 12.42 -22.09
CA GLU A 28 13.99 11.01 -22.48
C GLU A 28 13.31 10.15 -21.41
N VAL A 29 12.39 9.28 -21.82
CA VAL A 29 11.58 8.48 -20.87
C VAL A 29 11.71 7.01 -21.20
N ARG A 30 11.97 6.19 -20.18
CA ARG A 30 11.92 4.73 -20.29
C ARG A 30 11.03 4.15 -19.20
N VAL A 31 10.06 3.34 -19.59
CA VAL A 31 9.29 2.53 -18.63
C VAL A 31 10.10 1.29 -18.30
N VAL A 32 10.27 1.01 -17.01
CA VAL A 32 11.06 -0.11 -16.51
C VAL A 32 10.21 -0.97 -15.59
N ASP A 33 10.17 -2.26 -15.88
CA ASP A 33 9.58 -3.24 -14.96
C ASP A 33 10.50 -3.46 -13.77
N TYR A 34 10.09 -2.92 -12.62
CA TYR A 34 10.88 -2.97 -11.40
C TYR A 34 11.07 -4.39 -10.83
N LEU A 35 10.30 -5.41 -11.22
CA LEU A 35 10.62 -6.79 -10.79
C LEU A 35 11.70 -7.45 -11.63
N ARG A 36 12.01 -6.91 -12.82
CA ARG A 36 13.13 -7.37 -13.64
C ARG A 36 14.45 -6.70 -13.22
N CYS A 37 14.37 -5.67 -12.39
CA CYS A 37 15.54 -5.00 -11.87
C CYS A 37 16.28 -5.92 -10.90
N TYR A 38 17.61 -5.90 -10.96
CA TYR A 38 18.51 -6.50 -9.97
C TYR A 38 19.62 -5.52 -9.63
N MET A 39 20.26 -5.69 -8.48
CA MET A 39 21.01 -4.61 -7.85
C MET A 39 22.38 -5.09 -7.37
N ASN A 40 23.39 -4.24 -7.56
CA ASN A 40 24.65 -4.34 -6.86
C ASN A 40 24.59 -3.36 -5.67
N ILE A 41 24.64 -3.91 -4.44
CA ILE A 41 24.45 -3.16 -3.18
C ILE A 41 25.80 -2.74 -2.56
N THR A 42 26.90 -2.81 -3.32
CA THR A 42 28.23 -2.42 -2.81
C THR A 42 28.25 -0.97 -2.32
N SER A 43 28.91 -0.74 -1.18
CA SER A 43 28.84 0.53 -0.46
C SER A 43 29.41 1.75 -1.20
N ARG A 44 30.25 1.54 -2.24
CA ARG A 44 30.90 2.65 -2.98
C ARG A 44 30.19 3.01 -4.28
N LYS A 45 29.57 2.05 -4.97
CA LYS A 45 28.97 2.25 -6.29
C LYS A 45 27.71 1.39 -6.40
N PRO A 46 26.63 1.74 -5.64
CA PRO A 46 25.36 1.06 -5.80
C PRO A 46 24.87 1.21 -7.24
N ARG A 47 24.38 0.12 -7.82
CA ARG A 47 23.88 0.09 -9.21
C ARG A 47 22.61 -0.73 -9.31
N ILE A 48 21.79 -0.39 -10.29
CA ILE A 48 20.60 -1.15 -10.68
C ILE A 48 20.78 -1.54 -12.13
N TYR A 49 20.40 -2.76 -12.45
CA TYR A 49 20.46 -3.31 -13.79
C TYR A 49 19.09 -3.87 -14.19
N VAL A 50 18.81 -3.86 -15.49
CA VAL A 50 17.70 -4.61 -16.09
C VAL A 50 18.20 -5.22 -17.39
N ASP A 51 17.95 -6.52 -17.60
CA ASP A 51 18.31 -7.22 -18.83
C ASP A 51 19.79 -7.05 -19.26
N GLY A 52 20.72 -6.99 -18.29
CA GLY A 52 22.15 -6.80 -18.56
C GLY A 52 22.60 -5.33 -18.67
N GLU A 53 21.68 -4.38 -18.75
CA GLU A 53 21.97 -2.95 -18.87
C GLU A 53 21.91 -2.24 -17.51
N GLU A 54 22.88 -1.36 -17.25
CA GLU A 54 22.84 -0.48 -16.08
C GLU A 54 21.81 0.64 -16.29
N LEU A 55 20.95 0.83 -15.28
CA LEU A 55 19.98 1.90 -15.27
C LEU A 55 20.60 3.19 -14.74
N GLN A 56 20.57 4.21 -15.59
CA GLN A 56 20.92 5.59 -15.24
C GLN A 56 19.71 6.48 -15.47
N ALA A 57 19.47 7.40 -14.53
CA ALA A 57 18.35 8.33 -14.57
C ALA A 57 18.68 9.59 -13.78
N ASP A 58 18.14 10.73 -14.22
CA ASP A 58 18.12 11.95 -13.42
C ASP A 58 17.01 11.87 -12.36
N ALA A 59 15.89 11.24 -12.72
CA ALA A 59 14.74 11.07 -11.85
C ALA A 59 13.92 9.81 -12.15
N VAL A 60 13.21 9.35 -11.13
CA VAL A 60 12.38 8.15 -11.15
C VAL A 60 10.96 8.45 -10.68
N ILE A 61 9.98 7.95 -11.42
CA ILE A 61 8.55 8.00 -11.06
C ILE A 61 8.11 6.58 -10.63
N PRO A 62 7.98 6.32 -9.33
CA PRO A 62 7.62 5.00 -8.82
C PRO A 62 6.11 4.73 -8.94
N ARG A 63 5.74 3.78 -9.81
CA ARG A 63 4.36 3.25 -9.96
C ARG A 63 4.30 1.81 -9.45
N ILE A 64 4.58 1.65 -8.16
CA ILE A 64 4.69 0.33 -7.51
C ILE A 64 3.31 -0.26 -7.22
N ALA A 65 3.02 -1.44 -7.76
CA ALA A 65 1.78 -2.17 -7.49
C ALA A 65 1.69 -2.61 -6.01
N ALA A 66 0.49 -2.55 -5.42
CA ALA A 66 0.27 -2.86 -4.01
C ALA A 66 0.78 -4.26 -3.60
N ARG A 67 0.54 -5.27 -4.45
CA ARG A 67 0.98 -6.66 -4.25
C ARG A 67 2.51 -6.84 -4.28
N HIS A 68 3.25 -5.89 -4.84
CA HIS A 68 4.71 -5.96 -4.99
C HIS A 68 5.42 -4.80 -4.28
N THR A 69 4.81 -4.27 -3.22
CA THR A 69 5.35 -3.13 -2.47
C THR A 69 6.74 -3.44 -1.93
N PHE A 70 6.97 -4.62 -1.35
CA PHE A 70 8.27 -4.95 -0.74
C PHE A 70 9.44 -4.80 -1.71
N TYR A 71 9.43 -5.54 -2.83
CA TYR A 71 10.53 -5.49 -3.79
C TYR A 71 10.55 -4.19 -4.59
N GLY A 72 9.38 -3.70 -5.03
CA GLY A 72 9.31 -2.43 -5.77
C GLY A 72 9.86 -1.27 -4.95
N ASN A 73 9.59 -1.24 -3.64
CA ASN A 73 10.13 -0.24 -2.74
C ASN A 73 11.64 -0.42 -2.48
N ALA A 74 12.15 -1.65 -2.53
CA ALA A 74 13.59 -1.91 -2.46
C ALA A 74 14.33 -1.30 -3.67
N VAL A 75 13.76 -1.41 -4.87
CA VAL A 75 14.31 -0.78 -6.08
C VAL A 75 14.29 0.75 -5.98
N VAL A 76 13.19 1.34 -5.50
CA VAL A 76 13.11 2.80 -5.27
C VAL A 76 14.18 3.25 -4.27
N ARG A 77 14.32 2.53 -3.16
CA ARG A 77 15.35 2.82 -2.16
C ARG A 77 16.77 2.69 -2.72
N GLN A 78 17.01 1.76 -3.64
CA GLN A 78 18.31 1.66 -4.29
C GLN A 78 18.60 2.87 -5.18
N PHE A 79 17.60 3.42 -5.90
CA PHE A 79 17.75 4.68 -6.63
C PHE A 79 18.08 5.85 -5.68
N GLU A 80 17.46 5.90 -4.49
CA GLU A 80 17.79 6.89 -3.46
C GLU A 80 19.25 6.76 -3.00
N MET A 81 19.75 5.54 -2.78
CA MET A 81 21.15 5.29 -2.43
C MET A 81 22.13 5.66 -3.56
N MET A 82 21.64 5.70 -4.81
CA MET A 82 22.37 6.19 -5.98
C MET A 82 22.29 7.71 -6.14
N ASN A 83 21.66 8.43 -5.21
CA ASN A 83 21.37 9.87 -5.27
C ASN A 83 20.53 10.28 -6.50
N VAL A 84 19.68 9.38 -6.99
CA VAL A 84 18.72 9.68 -8.05
C VAL A 84 17.44 10.24 -7.43
N PHE A 85 16.88 11.31 -8.00
CA PHE A 85 15.64 11.90 -7.50
C PHE A 85 14.46 10.93 -7.66
N THR A 86 13.76 10.64 -6.58
CA THR A 86 12.53 9.83 -6.61
C THR A 86 11.32 10.72 -6.32
N LEU A 87 10.32 10.72 -7.22
CA LEU A 87 9.13 11.58 -7.06
C LEU A 87 8.40 11.33 -5.73
N ASN A 88 8.31 10.07 -5.34
CA ASN A 88 7.88 9.66 -4.00
C ASN A 88 8.98 8.79 -3.41
N ASP A 89 9.46 9.14 -2.22
CA ASP A 89 10.46 8.34 -1.55
C ASP A 89 9.91 6.98 -1.09
N SER A 90 10.82 6.04 -0.88
CA SER A 90 10.52 4.66 -0.51
C SER A 90 9.81 4.58 0.85
N VAL A 91 10.09 5.52 1.74
CA VAL A 91 9.50 5.58 3.08
C VAL A 91 8.04 6.03 3.00
N ALA A 92 7.72 7.00 2.15
CA ALA A 92 6.40 7.55 1.90
C ALA A 92 5.52 6.52 1.18
N ILE A 93 6.07 5.80 0.20
CA ILE A 93 5.37 4.69 -0.44
C ILE A 93 5.01 3.63 0.61
N ALA A 94 5.97 3.16 1.41
CA ALA A 94 5.71 2.16 2.45
C ALA A 94 4.66 2.64 3.47
N ARG A 95 4.77 3.90 3.94
CA ARG A 95 3.84 4.48 4.91
C ARG A 95 2.41 4.59 4.34
N SER A 96 2.26 5.05 3.10
CA SER A 96 0.95 5.22 2.45
C SER A 96 0.24 3.89 2.15
N ARG A 97 1.00 2.79 2.05
CA ARG A 97 0.46 1.43 1.82
C ARG A 97 -0.10 0.81 3.09
N ASP A 98 0.48 1.13 4.24
CA ASP A 98 -0.02 0.74 5.54
C ASP A 98 -1.13 1.70 5.99
N LYS A 99 -2.38 1.25 5.85
CA LYS A 99 -3.56 2.05 6.20
C LYS A 99 -3.60 2.39 7.69
N LEU A 100 -3.26 1.45 8.58
CA LEU A 100 -3.25 1.70 10.02
C LEU A 100 -2.24 2.79 10.35
N ARG A 101 -1.00 2.63 9.89
CA ARG A 101 0.05 3.60 10.11
C ARG A 101 -0.26 4.96 9.50
N SER A 102 -0.82 4.98 8.29
CA SER A 102 -1.26 6.21 7.62
C SER A 102 -2.30 6.96 8.46
N MET A 103 -3.34 6.25 8.94
CA MET A 103 -4.38 6.85 9.79
C MET A 103 -3.81 7.34 11.12
N GLN A 104 -2.91 6.58 11.76
CA GLN A 104 -2.24 7.01 12.99
C GLN A 104 -1.39 8.28 12.79
N ILE A 105 -0.67 8.39 11.66
CA ILE A 105 0.09 9.60 11.31
C ILE A 105 -0.84 10.80 11.12
N LEU A 106 -1.95 10.62 10.39
CA LEU A 106 -2.94 11.67 10.15
C LEU A 106 -3.60 12.13 11.47
N ALA A 107 -4.04 11.18 12.31
CA ALA A 107 -4.60 11.46 13.64
C ALA A 107 -3.62 12.24 14.52
N LYS A 108 -2.35 11.80 14.57
CA LYS A 108 -1.29 12.48 15.34
C LYS A 108 -1.06 13.93 14.88
N ARG A 109 -1.35 14.24 13.61
CA ARG A 109 -1.22 15.59 13.04
C ARG A 109 -2.50 16.42 13.16
N GLY A 110 -3.53 15.92 13.83
CA GLY A 110 -4.80 16.64 14.03
C GLY A 110 -5.68 16.69 12.77
N VAL A 111 -5.44 15.83 11.79
CA VAL A 111 -6.35 15.70 10.64
C VAL A 111 -7.62 15.03 11.13
N GLY A 112 -8.77 15.64 10.84
CA GLY A 112 -10.07 15.08 11.18
C GLY A 112 -10.27 13.72 10.52
N LEU A 113 -10.47 12.68 11.34
CA LEU A 113 -10.79 11.32 10.90
C LEU A 113 -12.10 10.89 11.58
N PRO A 114 -12.92 10.05 10.93
CA PRO A 114 -14.04 9.42 11.63
C PRO A 114 -13.54 8.58 12.79
N VAL A 115 -14.38 8.37 13.81
CA VAL A 115 -14.08 7.43 14.89
C VAL A 115 -13.82 6.06 14.24
N THR A 116 -12.59 5.57 14.40
CA THR A 116 -12.10 4.40 13.67
C THR A 116 -11.49 3.41 14.66
N GLY A 117 -12.15 2.28 14.84
CA GLY A 117 -11.59 1.11 15.52
C GLY A 117 -10.73 0.28 14.57
N PHE A 118 -9.69 -0.35 15.12
CA PHE A 118 -8.84 -1.29 14.38
C PHE A 118 -8.57 -2.52 15.24
N ALA A 119 -8.76 -3.73 14.69
CA ALA A 119 -8.49 -4.98 15.39
C ALA A 119 -7.92 -6.03 14.43
N HIS A 120 -7.06 -6.91 14.97
CA HIS A 120 -6.54 -8.07 14.25
C HIS A 120 -7.36 -9.34 14.55
N HIS A 121 -7.76 -9.53 15.82
CA HIS A 121 -8.59 -10.65 16.25
C HIS A 121 -10.07 -10.25 16.33
N THR A 122 -10.95 -11.17 15.95
CA THR A 122 -12.41 -10.97 15.88
C THR A 122 -13.11 -11.06 17.23
N ASP A 123 -12.45 -11.55 18.28
CA ASP A 123 -13.08 -11.77 19.59
C ASP A 123 -13.52 -10.46 20.24
N ALA A 124 -12.91 -9.34 19.85
CA ALA A 124 -13.24 -8.01 20.35
C ALA A 124 -14.30 -7.25 19.51
N THR A 125 -15.00 -7.91 18.57
CA THR A 125 -15.89 -7.22 17.61
C THR A 125 -16.98 -6.39 18.28
N GLY A 126 -17.62 -6.88 19.34
CA GLY A 126 -18.63 -6.11 20.09
C GLY A 126 -18.07 -4.82 20.69
N LYS A 127 -16.94 -4.92 21.41
CA LYS A 127 -16.23 -3.75 21.97
C LYS A 127 -15.72 -2.80 20.89
N LEU A 128 -15.35 -3.32 19.72
CA LEU A 128 -14.90 -2.51 18.59
C LEU A 128 -16.04 -1.68 18.00
N ILE A 129 -17.24 -2.24 17.92
CA ILE A 129 -18.46 -1.55 17.48
C ILE A 129 -18.83 -0.45 18.49
N GLU A 130 -18.81 -0.78 19.79
CA GLU A 130 -19.07 0.20 20.86
C GLU A 130 -18.06 1.36 20.83
N MET A 131 -16.77 1.04 20.63
CA MET A 131 -15.71 2.05 20.47
C MET A 131 -15.96 3.00 19.29
N CYS A 132 -16.62 2.52 18.23
CA CYS A 132 -17.01 3.34 17.08
C CYS A 132 -18.35 4.07 17.25
N GLY A 133 -19.05 3.90 18.38
CA GLY A 133 -20.34 4.54 18.64
C GLY A 133 -21.57 3.74 18.19
N GLY A 134 -21.43 2.46 17.83
CA GLY A 134 -22.54 1.61 17.38
C GLY A 134 -22.86 1.72 15.87
N ALA A 135 -23.88 1.01 15.43
CA ALA A 135 -24.32 1.00 14.03
C ALA A 135 -25.08 2.30 13.64
N PRO A 136 -25.04 2.74 12.38
CA PRO A 136 -24.41 2.10 11.20
C PRO A 136 -22.89 2.34 11.11
N LEU A 137 -22.15 1.35 10.57
CA LEU A 137 -20.68 1.37 10.47
C LEU A 137 -20.19 0.99 9.08
N VAL A 138 -18.98 1.44 8.74
CA VAL A 138 -18.23 1.00 7.56
C VAL A 138 -17.11 0.06 8.00
N ILE A 139 -17.14 -1.17 7.50
CA ILE A 139 -16.12 -2.18 7.80
C ILE A 139 -15.18 -2.31 6.61
N LYS A 140 -13.88 -2.26 6.89
CA LYS A 140 -12.82 -2.40 5.87
C LYS A 140 -11.86 -3.50 6.28
N LEU A 141 -11.81 -4.56 5.48
CA LEU A 141 -10.77 -5.59 5.60
C LEU A 141 -9.48 -5.07 4.96
N LEU A 142 -8.35 -5.24 5.65
CA LEU A 142 -7.05 -4.80 5.15
C LEU A 142 -6.50 -5.73 4.07
N GLU A 143 -6.68 -7.02 4.27
CA GLU A 143 -6.31 -8.08 3.32
C GLU A 143 -7.58 -8.58 2.62
N GLY A 144 -7.45 -8.92 1.34
CA GLY A 144 -8.53 -9.57 0.62
C GLY A 144 -8.73 -11.00 1.12
N ILE A 145 -9.94 -11.51 0.90
CA ILE A 145 -10.38 -12.88 1.23
C ILE A 145 -9.43 -13.98 0.70
N GLU A 146 -8.65 -13.66 -0.35
CA GLU A 146 -7.73 -14.57 -1.04
C GLU A 146 -6.41 -14.80 -0.27
N GLN A 147 -6.03 -13.91 0.66
CA GLN A 147 -4.76 -13.98 1.41
C GLN A 147 -4.95 -14.35 2.88
N SER A 148 -6.07 -13.97 3.48
CA SER A 148 -6.47 -14.51 4.78
C SER A 148 -6.77 -16.00 4.60
N SER A 149 -6.33 -16.83 5.55
CA SER A 149 -6.62 -18.27 5.62
C SER A 149 -8.05 -18.60 5.17
N LYS A 150 -8.32 -19.81 4.63
CA LYS A 150 -9.61 -20.34 4.13
C LYS A 150 -10.87 -20.19 5.05
N LYS A 151 -10.81 -19.40 6.11
CA LYS A 151 -11.94 -18.93 6.91
C LYS A 151 -12.53 -17.68 6.24
N ASP A 152 -13.82 -17.74 5.96
CA ASP A 152 -14.60 -16.59 5.49
C ASP A 152 -14.76 -15.56 6.62
N VAL A 153 -13.75 -14.70 6.79
CA VAL A 153 -13.76 -13.63 7.80
C VAL A 153 -14.86 -12.61 7.49
N ALA A 154 -15.15 -12.37 6.21
CA ALA A 154 -16.22 -11.47 5.79
C ALA A 154 -17.58 -12.05 6.17
N GLY A 155 -17.82 -13.33 5.87
CA GLY A 155 -19.01 -14.06 6.29
C GLY A 155 -19.19 -14.08 7.81
N GLY A 156 -18.12 -14.35 8.58
CA GLY A 156 -18.18 -14.32 10.04
C GLY A 156 -18.54 -12.95 10.62
N ILE A 157 -18.06 -11.86 10.01
CA ILE A 157 -18.43 -10.50 10.41
C ILE A 157 -19.88 -10.18 10.01
N ILE A 158 -20.32 -10.57 8.82
CA ILE A 158 -21.70 -10.38 8.35
C ILE A 158 -22.66 -11.13 9.27
N GLU A 159 -22.40 -12.41 9.55
CA GLU A 159 -23.20 -13.24 10.44
C GLU A 159 -23.24 -12.67 11.87
N PHE A 160 -22.11 -12.14 12.36
CA PHE A 160 -22.08 -11.44 13.65
C PHE A 160 -22.97 -10.19 13.65
N ILE A 161 -22.93 -9.38 12.59
CA ILE A 161 -23.75 -8.17 12.46
C ILE A 161 -25.22 -8.54 12.36
N GLU A 162 -25.59 -9.49 11.50
CA GLU A 162 -26.96 -9.98 11.36
C GLU A 162 -27.50 -10.52 12.69
N ARG A 163 -26.69 -11.28 13.43
CA ARG A 163 -27.06 -11.81 14.76
C ARG A 163 -27.20 -10.72 15.82
N THR A 164 -26.39 -9.67 15.76
CA THR A 164 -26.45 -8.53 16.68
C THR A 164 -27.64 -7.63 16.38
N LEU A 165 -27.98 -7.44 15.11
CA LEU A 165 -29.16 -6.67 14.67
C LEU A 165 -30.49 -7.40 14.93
N THR A 166 -30.49 -8.75 14.87
CA THR A 166 -31.70 -9.55 15.12
C THR A 166 -31.94 -9.91 16.59
N ASN A 167 -30.91 -9.90 17.45
CA ASN A 167 -31.08 -10.23 18.87
C ASN A 167 -30.08 -9.50 19.80
N PRO A 168 -30.36 -8.23 20.19
CA PRO A 168 -29.42 -7.39 20.95
C PRO A 168 -29.07 -7.94 22.36
N ALA A 169 -29.84 -8.89 22.90
CA ALA A 169 -29.63 -9.42 24.26
C ALA A 169 -28.54 -10.52 24.38
N LYS A 170 -27.99 -11.04 23.27
CA LYS A 170 -26.99 -12.14 23.29
C LYS A 170 -25.54 -11.70 23.07
N ALA A 171 -25.28 -10.45 22.70
CA ALA A 171 -23.93 -9.96 22.40
C ALA A 171 -23.02 -9.82 23.65
N SER A 172 -23.60 -9.76 24.85
CA SER A 172 -22.86 -9.54 26.11
C SER A 172 -22.29 -10.81 26.76
N LYS A 173 -22.54 -12.01 26.22
CA LYS A 173 -22.20 -13.30 26.88
C LYS A 173 -21.12 -14.14 26.22
N SER A 174 -20.48 -13.70 25.14
CA SER A 174 -19.46 -14.51 24.43
C SER A 174 -18.03 -13.98 24.58
N GLY A 175 -17.70 -13.40 25.74
CA GLY A 175 -16.35 -12.89 26.06
C GLY A 175 -15.66 -13.54 27.25
N ASP A 176 -16.34 -14.40 28.01
CA ASP A 176 -15.74 -15.19 29.09
C ASP A 176 -15.64 -16.65 28.65
N LYS A 177 -14.54 -17.00 27.98
CA LYS A 177 -13.87 -18.30 28.04
C LYS A 177 -12.56 -18.26 27.27
#